data_AF-A0A942JBD2-F1
#
_entry.id   AF-A0A942JBD2-F1
#
_cell.length_a   1.000
_cell.length_b   1.000
_cell.length_c   1.000
_cell.angle_alpha   90.00
_cell.angle_beta   90.00
_cell.angle_gamma   90.00
#
_symmetry.space_group_name_H-M   'P 1'
#
loop_
_entity.id
_entity.type
_entity.pdbx_description
1 polymer ?
#
loop_
_entity_poly.entity_id
_entity_poly.type
_entity_poly.pdbx_seq_one_letter_code
_entity_poly.pdbx_strand_id
1 'polypeptide(L)'
;MDDNNKIALIIAYYFSRVDKVALKSLGYSSFANGFKDIGQKLQVKPNTIKNMRDEFDPIYGNNRVGWYQRELRPSRQKVVELFQGLDEPDLHEVVLEILNNGQFRAAVECEEILKSITENKKTRADNSFILRGPTGKKAEEIFIEQFNCGNVKLAGVLSDMRD
;
A
#
# COMPACT_ATOMS: atom_id res chain seq x y z
N MET A 1 -15.53 -7.83 3.72
CA MET A 1 -15.10 -6.46 3.36
C MET A 1 -14.73 -6.51 1.89
N ASP A 2 -15.31 -5.64 1.08
CA ASP A 2 -15.09 -5.62 -0.38
C ASP A 2 -13.67 -5.15 -0.71
N ASP A 3 -13.15 -5.53 -1.88
CA ASP A 3 -11.77 -5.22 -2.27
C ASP A 3 -11.51 -3.72 -2.39
N ASN A 4 -12.45 -2.95 -2.93
CA ASN A 4 -12.37 -1.50 -2.95
C ASN A 4 -12.30 -0.89 -1.54
N ASN A 5 -13.00 -1.49 -0.57
CA ASN A 5 -12.94 -1.07 0.82
C ASN A 5 -11.57 -1.39 1.44
N LYS A 6 -10.93 -2.50 1.07
CA LYS A 6 -9.57 -2.86 1.51
C LYS A 6 -8.51 -1.96 0.90
N ILE A 7 -8.64 -1.64 -0.40
CA ILE A 7 -7.79 -0.65 -1.06
C ILE A 7 -7.92 0.71 -0.36
N ALA A 8 -9.15 1.15 -0.10
CA ALA A 8 -9.41 2.37 0.66
C ALA A 8 -8.77 2.34 2.07
N LEU A 9 -8.73 1.18 2.72
CA LEU A 9 -8.08 1.00 4.02
C LEU A 9 -6.56 1.20 3.95
N ILE A 10 -5.89 0.67 2.92
CA ILE A 10 -4.45 0.88 2.69
C ILE A 10 -4.16 2.37 2.47
N ILE A 11 -4.97 3.04 1.65
CA ILE A 11 -4.81 4.48 1.39
C ILE A 11 -5.06 5.30 2.67
N ALA A 12 -6.05 4.92 3.47
CA ALA A 12 -6.35 5.56 4.75
C ALA A 12 -5.19 5.40 5.76
N TYR A 13 -4.53 4.24 5.76
CA TYR A 13 -3.30 4.02 6.54
C TYR A 13 -2.18 4.96 6.10
N TYR A 14 -1.92 5.09 4.81
CA TYR A 14 -0.92 6.02 4.28
C TYR A 14 -1.21 7.48 4.68
N PHE A 15 -2.46 7.93 4.55
CA PHE A 15 -2.87 9.26 5.02
C PHE A 15 -2.73 9.47 6.52
N SER A 16 -2.88 8.43 7.33
CA SER A 16 -2.70 8.53 8.77
C SER A 16 -1.21 8.61 9.12
N ARG A 17 -0.38 7.76 8.50
CA ARG A 17 1.06 7.68 8.77
C ARG A 17 1.85 8.93 8.33
N VAL A 18 1.47 9.51 7.18
CA VAL A 18 2.23 10.57 6.52
C VAL A 18 1.51 11.93 6.61
N ASP A 19 0.25 11.93 7.05
CA ASP A 19 -0.59 13.10 7.28
C ASP A 19 -0.58 14.11 6.11
N LYS A 20 -0.26 15.37 6.36
CA LYS A 20 -0.34 16.44 5.36
C LYS A 20 0.66 16.28 4.22
N VAL A 21 1.75 15.55 4.43
CA VAL A 21 2.74 15.30 3.38
C VAL A 21 2.13 14.42 2.30
N ALA A 22 1.34 13.41 2.68
CA ALA A 22 0.66 12.52 1.73
C ALA A 22 -0.31 13.25 0.80
N LEU A 23 -0.94 14.34 1.26
CA LEU A 23 -1.78 15.18 0.41
C LEU A 23 -0.98 15.82 -0.71
N LYS A 24 0.20 16.37 -0.40
CA LYS A 24 1.08 16.98 -1.40
C LYS A 24 1.59 15.93 -2.37
N SER A 25 2.06 14.78 -1.87
CA SER A 25 2.58 13.70 -2.72
C SER A 25 1.51 13.13 -3.67
N LEU A 26 0.25 13.07 -3.25
CA LEU A 26 -0.86 12.60 -4.09
C LEU A 26 -1.59 13.71 -4.88
N GLY A 27 -1.14 14.97 -4.79
CA GLY A 27 -1.72 16.09 -5.54
C GLY A 27 -3.07 16.61 -5.02
N TYR A 28 -3.41 16.36 -3.75
CA TYR A 28 -4.65 16.84 -3.13
C TYR A 28 -4.44 18.11 -2.30
N SER A 29 -5.37 19.06 -2.42
CA SER A 29 -5.34 20.31 -1.64
C SER A 29 -5.85 20.17 -0.21
N SER A 30 -6.66 19.15 0.08
CA SER A 30 -7.15 18.86 1.43
C SER A 30 -7.56 17.39 1.57
N PHE A 31 -7.64 16.90 2.81
CA PHE A 31 -8.17 15.56 3.08
C PHE A 31 -9.58 15.35 2.57
N ALA A 32 -10.45 16.37 2.68
CA ALA A 32 -11.81 16.29 2.16
C ALA A 32 -11.82 16.06 0.64
N ASN A 33 -10.94 16.75 -0.09
CA ASN A 33 -10.79 16.58 -1.53
C ASN A 33 -10.21 15.21 -1.88
N GLY A 34 -9.18 14.76 -1.18
CA GLY A 34 -8.58 13.44 -1.37
C GLY A 34 -9.59 12.31 -1.12
N PHE A 35 -10.34 12.36 -0.01
CA PHE A 35 -11.36 11.35 0.29
C PHE A 35 -12.49 11.35 -0.73
N LYS A 36 -12.86 12.53 -1.28
CA LYS A 36 -13.88 12.62 -2.32
C LYS A 36 -13.40 11.97 -3.62
N ASP A 37 -12.21 12.33 -4.10
CA ASP A 37 -11.67 11.81 -5.36
C ASP A 37 -11.40 10.30 -5.28
N ILE A 38 -10.71 9.84 -4.23
CA ILE A 38 -10.45 8.41 -4.01
C ILE A 38 -11.77 7.65 -3.83
N GLY A 39 -12.73 8.22 -3.10
CA GLY A 39 -14.05 7.63 -2.94
C GLY A 39 -14.79 7.45 -4.27
N GLN A 40 -14.69 8.42 -5.18
CA GLN A 40 -15.25 8.30 -6.53
C GLN A 40 -14.53 7.21 -7.35
N LYS A 41 -13.19 7.19 -7.33
CA LYS A 41 -12.38 6.19 -8.06
C LYS A 41 -12.62 4.76 -7.61
N LEU A 42 -12.87 4.55 -6.31
CA LEU A 42 -13.07 3.22 -5.72
C LEU A 42 -14.53 2.87 -5.46
N GLN A 43 -15.47 3.77 -5.78
CA GLN A 43 -16.89 3.64 -5.41
C GLN A 43 -17.10 3.40 -3.89
N VAL A 44 -16.26 4.03 -3.07
CA VAL A 44 -16.33 3.99 -1.60
C VAL A 44 -16.79 5.35 -1.07
N LYS A 45 -17.64 5.37 -0.05
CA LYS A 45 -18.09 6.63 0.54
C LYS A 45 -16.89 7.39 1.14
N PRO A 46 -16.71 8.71 0.87
CA PRO A 46 -15.60 9.49 1.43
C PRO A 46 -15.53 9.43 2.96
N ASN A 47 -16.69 9.41 3.63
CA ASN A 47 -16.78 9.24 5.08
C ASN A 47 -16.22 7.90 5.56
N THR A 48 -16.34 6.83 4.76
CA THR A 48 -15.74 5.53 5.10
C THR A 48 -14.22 5.64 5.13
N ILE A 49 -13.61 6.28 4.13
CA ILE A 49 -12.15 6.49 4.06
C ILE A 49 -11.67 7.35 5.23
N LYS A 50 -12.39 8.44 5.53
CA LYS A 50 -12.14 9.28 6.70
C LYS A 50 -12.16 8.46 8.00
N ASN A 51 -13.20 7.67 8.21
CA ASN A 51 -13.34 6.85 9.43
C ASN A 51 -12.23 5.81 9.53
N MET A 52 -11.83 5.19 8.41
CA MET A 52 -10.70 4.25 8.37
C MET A 52 -9.39 4.93 8.77
N ARG A 53 -9.15 6.16 8.32
CA ARG A 53 -7.96 6.93 8.71
C ARG A 53 -7.99 7.24 10.20
N ASP A 54 -9.13 7.69 10.72
CA ASP A 54 -9.30 8.04 12.13
C ASP A 54 -9.07 6.82 13.06
N GLU A 55 -9.19 5.58 12.56
CA GLU A 55 -8.82 4.35 13.28
C GLU A 55 -7.30 4.15 13.41
N PHE A 56 -6.49 4.70 12.49
CA PHE A 56 -5.02 4.61 12.51
C PHE A 56 -4.35 5.82 13.18
N ASP A 57 -5.03 6.96 13.24
CA ASP A 57 -4.48 8.22 13.79
C ASP A 57 -3.86 8.09 15.21
N PRO A 58 -4.39 7.25 16.14
CA PRO A 58 -3.77 7.03 17.45
C PRO A 58 -2.37 6.39 17.39
N ILE A 59 -2.03 5.66 16.33
CA ILE A 59 -0.74 4.96 16.19
C ILE A 59 0.40 5.96 15.95
N TYR A 60 0.13 7.02 15.19
CA TYR A 60 1.15 7.94 14.69
C TYR A 60 1.14 9.31 15.40
N GLY A 61 0.39 9.43 16.50
CA GLY A 61 0.40 10.65 17.31
C GLY A 61 -0.14 11.89 16.58
N ASN A 62 -1.02 11.69 15.59
CA ASN A 62 -1.69 12.80 14.94
C ASN A 62 -2.48 13.60 15.99
N ASN A 63 -2.58 14.93 15.82
CA ASN A 63 -3.32 15.84 16.74
C ASN A 63 -4.79 15.42 16.98
N ARG A 64 -5.29 14.42 16.26
CA ARG A 64 -6.58 13.78 16.43
C ARG A 64 -6.42 12.58 17.36
N VAL A 65 -6.92 12.72 18.58
CA VAL A 65 -6.81 11.69 19.62
C VAL A 65 -7.67 10.44 19.32
N GLY A 66 -8.56 10.51 18.33
CA GLY A 66 -9.25 9.36 17.73
C GLY A 66 -9.84 8.35 18.73
N TRP A 67 -9.92 7.09 18.30
CA TRP A 67 -10.38 5.95 19.11
C TRP A 67 -9.22 5.28 19.87
N TYR A 68 -8.40 6.05 20.57
CA TYR A 68 -7.20 5.54 21.27
C TYR A 68 -7.47 4.41 22.29
N GLN A 69 -8.72 4.27 22.75
CA GLN A 69 -9.14 3.22 23.70
C GLN A 69 -9.63 1.94 23.01
N ARG A 70 -9.76 1.92 21.69
CA ARG A 70 -10.32 0.78 20.96
C ARG A 70 -9.21 -0.08 20.37
N GLU A 71 -9.27 -1.38 20.65
CA GLU A 71 -8.41 -2.33 19.95
C GLU A 71 -8.62 -2.24 18.44
N LEU A 72 -7.52 -2.13 17.70
CA LEU A 72 -7.53 -2.14 16.24
C LEU A 72 -8.19 -3.44 15.76
N ARG A 73 -9.13 -3.31 14.82
CA ARG A 73 -9.76 -4.49 14.22
C ARG A 73 -8.69 -5.34 13.51
N PRO A 74 -8.87 -6.67 13.39
CA PRO A 74 -7.87 -7.56 12.77
C PRO A 74 -7.38 -7.11 11.39
N SER A 75 -8.28 -6.62 10.53
CA SER A 75 -7.91 -6.10 9.20
C SER A 75 -6.98 -4.87 9.27
N ARG A 76 -7.15 -4.00 10.27
CA ARG A 76 -6.32 -2.80 10.46
C ARG A 76 -4.96 -3.19 11.01
N GLN A 77 -4.92 -4.11 11.99
CA GLN A 77 -3.68 -4.69 12.50
C GLN A 77 -2.88 -5.29 11.35
N LYS A 78 -3.53 -6.03 10.45
CA LYS A 78 -2.86 -6.64 9.31
C LYS A 78 -2.28 -5.63 8.32
N VAL A 79 -2.99 -4.54 8.04
CA VAL A 79 -2.46 -3.43 7.23
C VAL A 79 -1.24 -2.82 7.90
N VAL A 80 -1.26 -2.60 9.22
CA VAL A 80 -0.08 -2.10 9.94
C VAL A 80 1.07 -3.10 9.83
N GLU A 81 0.85 -4.39 10.08
CA GLU A 81 1.88 -5.43 9.95
C GLU A 81 2.55 -5.46 8.58
N LEU A 82 1.75 -5.34 7.51
CA LEU A 82 2.23 -5.40 6.13
C LEU A 82 3.06 -4.18 5.73
N PHE A 83 2.66 -2.98 6.17
CA PHE A 83 3.20 -1.73 5.64
C PHE A 83 4.07 -0.93 6.61
N GLN A 84 4.10 -1.27 7.91
CA GLN A 84 4.89 -0.53 8.91
C GLN A 84 6.40 -0.55 8.63
N GLY A 85 6.91 -1.60 7.97
CA GLY A 85 8.33 -1.76 7.66
C GLY A 85 8.79 -1.00 6.41
N LEU A 86 7.87 -0.55 5.56
CA LEU A 86 8.21 0.26 4.38
C LEU A 86 8.53 1.69 4.80
N ASP A 87 9.45 2.34 4.12
CA ASP A 87 9.66 3.78 4.27
C ASP A 87 8.54 4.59 3.56
N GLU A 88 8.57 5.91 3.70
CA GLU A 88 7.52 6.76 3.12
C GLU A 88 7.50 6.75 1.59
N PRO A 89 8.64 6.89 0.88
CA PRO A 89 8.68 6.77 -0.57
C PRO A 89 8.17 5.42 -1.05
N ASP A 90 8.54 4.33 -0.36
CA ASP A 90 8.16 3.00 -0.80
C ASP A 90 6.65 2.77 -0.62
N LEU A 91 6.09 3.23 0.50
CA LEU A 91 4.66 3.19 0.75
C LEU A 91 3.88 4.10 -0.22
N HIS A 92 4.44 5.25 -0.57
CA HIS A 92 3.84 6.18 -1.53
C HIS A 92 3.67 5.55 -2.90
N GLU A 93 4.70 4.86 -3.41
CA GLU A 93 4.65 4.21 -4.73
C GLU A 93 3.61 3.09 -4.77
N VAL A 94 3.55 2.25 -3.72
CA VAL A 94 2.51 1.22 -3.59
C VAL A 94 1.11 1.85 -3.66
N VAL A 95 0.89 2.95 -2.92
CA VAL A 95 -0.39 3.66 -2.96
C VAL A 95 -0.68 4.26 -4.33
N LEU A 96 0.33 4.79 -5.01
CA LEU A 96 0.21 5.36 -6.35
C LEU A 96 -0.18 4.29 -7.38
N GLU A 97 0.47 3.13 -7.34
CA GLU A 97 0.19 2.00 -8.21
C GLU A 97 -1.22 1.46 -7.98
N ILE A 98 -1.58 1.25 -6.72
CA ILE A 98 -2.94 0.85 -6.35
C ILE A 98 -3.96 1.89 -6.81
N LEU A 99 -3.65 3.19 -6.79
CA LEU A 99 -4.61 4.23 -7.15
C LEU A 99 -4.78 4.42 -8.67
N ASN A 100 -3.70 4.31 -9.43
CA ASN A 100 -3.65 4.74 -10.83
C ASN A 100 -3.46 3.61 -11.83
N ASN A 101 -2.96 2.44 -11.41
CA ASN A 101 -2.69 1.32 -12.30
C ASN A 101 -3.76 0.22 -12.20
N GLY A 102 -4.66 0.19 -13.18
CA GLY A 102 -5.70 -0.84 -13.27
C GLY A 102 -5.15 -2.26 -13.47
N GLN A 103 -4.00 -2.42 -14.13
CA GLN A 103 -3.34 -3.72 -14.27
C GLN A 103 -2.80 -4.19 -12.93
N PHE A 104 -2.17 -3.30 -12.15
CA PHE A 104 -1.71 -3.64 -10.80
C PHE A 104 -2.87 -4.13 -9.92
N ARG A 105 -4.04 -3.50 -9.99
CA ARG A 105 -5.24 -3.97 -9.26
C ARG A 105 -5.73 -5.35 -9.68
N ALA A 106 -5.52 -5.71 -10.94
CA ALA A 106 -5.89 -7.02 -11.49
C ALA A 106 -4.78 -8.07 -11.33
N ALA A 107 -3.57 -7.65 -10.96
CA ALA A 107 -2.43 -8.52 -10.77
C ALA A 107 -2.61 -9.43 -9.55
N VAL A 108 -2.03 -10.62 -9.64
CA VAL A 108 -2.11 -11.65 -8.60
C VAL A 108 -1.55 -11.11 -7.28
N GLU A 109 -0.49 -10.30 -7.34
CA GLU A 109 0.12 -9.69 -6.16
C GLU A 109 -0.87 -8.81 -5.39
N CYS A 110 -1.66 -7.99 -6.08
CA CYS A 110 -2.66 -7.15 -5.43
C CYS A 110 -3.78 -8.01 -4.82
N GLU A 111 -4.22 -9.07 -5.51
CA GLU A 111 -5.21 -10.00 -4.98
C GLU A 111 -4.72 -10.68 -3.69
N GLU A 112 -3.46 -11.11 -3.64
CA GLU A 112 -2.84 -11.73 -2.47
C GLU A 112 -2.75 -10.77 -1.27
N ILE A 113 -2.39 -9.51 -1.50
CA ILE A 113 -2.42 -8.46 -0.46
C ILE A 113 -3.85 -8.34 0.09
N LEU A 114 -4.85 -8.23 -0.77
CA LEU A 114 -6.24 -8.05 -0.38
C LEU A 114 -6.82 -9.29 0.33
N LYS A 115 -6.37 -10.50 -0.02
CA LYS A 115 -6.70 -11.74 0.70
C LYS A 115 -6.07 -11.74 2.09
N SER A 116 -4.80 -11.36 2.21
CA SER A 116 -4.07 -11.34 3.49
C SER A 116 -4.72 -10.43 4.54
N ILE A 117 -5.33 -9.31 4.12
CA ILE A 117 -6.06 -8.37 5.02
C ILE A 117 -7.33 -8.99 5.62
N THR A 118 -7.90 -10.02 4.97
CA THR A 118 -9.18 -10.64 5.39
C THR A 118 -8.99 -11.98 6.07
N GLU A 119 -8.00 -12.77 5.64
CA GLU A 119 -7.76 -14.09 6.23
C GLU A 119 -7.03 -13.97 7.57
N ASN A 120 -7.74 -14.26 8.66
CA ASN A 120 -7.18 -14.45 10.02
C ASN A 120 -6.35 -15.75 10.13
N LYS A 121 -5.75 -16.25 9.05
CA LYS A 121 -4.79 -17.34 9.18
C LYS A 121 -3.53 -16.72 9.76
N LYS A 122 -3.04 -17.31 10.87
CA LYS A 122 -1.62 -17.23 11.23
C LYS A 122 -0.84 -17.79 10.04
N THR A 123 -0.55 -16.97 9.04
CA THR A 123 0.50 -17.28 8.07
C THR A 123 1.72 -17.50 8.95
N ARG A 124 2.24 -18.73 8.94
CA ARG A 124 3.56 -19.04 9.51
C ARG A 124 4.49 -17.90 9.11
N ALA A 125 5.33 -17.46 10.04
CA ALA A 125 6.24 -16.32 9.93
C ALA A 125 7.26 -16.39 8.76
N ASP A 126 7.06 -17.27 7.78
CA ASP A 126 8.00 -17.62 6.71
C ASP A 126 7.64 -17.09 5.33
N ASN A 127 6.41 -16.63 5.09
CA ASN A 127 6.13 -15.85 3.89
C ASN A 127 6.04 -14.39 4.31
N SER A 128 7.20 -13.77 4.55
CA SER A 128 7.31 -12.32 4.32
C SER A 128 6.95 -12.12 2.85
N PHE A 129 5.67 -11.88 2.57
CA PHE A 129 5.24 -11.40 1.27
C PHE A 129 5.85 -10.01 1.15
N ILE A 130 7.10 -9.97 0.71
CA ILE A 130 7.73 -8.76 0.26
C ILE A 130 6.97 -8.48 -1.02
N LEU A 131 6.06 -7.50 -0.98
CA LEU A 131 5.54 -6.92 -2.21
C LEU A 131 6.71 -6.77 -3.18
N ARG A 132 6.49 -6.92 -4.49
CA ARG A 132 7.35 -6.26 -5.48
C ARG A 132 7.19 -4.74 -5.32
N GLY A 133 7.53 -4.24 -4.15
CA GLY A 133 7.52 -2.84 -3.84
C GLY A 133 8.58 -2.16 -4.69
N PRO A 134 8.61 -0.83 -4.67
CA PRO A 134 9.63 0.00 -5.29
C PRO A 134 11.04 -0.58 -5.23
N THR A 135 11.45 -1.09 -4.07
CA THR A 135 12.79 -1.63 -3.84
C THR A 135 13.03 -2.92 -4.64
N GLY A 136 12.03 -3.78 -4.78
CA GLY A 136 12.08 -4.99 -5.61
C GLY A 136 12.15 -4.65 -7.10
N LYS A 137 11.29 -3.73 -7.57
CA LYS A 137 11.30 -3.27 -8.97
C LYS A 137 12.60 -2.58 -9.33
N LYS A 138 13.11 -1.70 -8.46
CA LYS A 138 14.43 -1.07 -8.64
C LYS A 138 15.56 -2.08 -8.66
N ALA A 139 15.50 -3.11 -7.80
CA ALA A 139 16.51 -4.17 -7.83
C ALA A 139 16.48 -4.95 -9.15
N GLU A 140 15.29 -5.25 -9.68
CA GLU A 140 15.11 -5.87 -10.99
C GLU A 140 15.61 -4.98 -12.14
N GLU A 141 15.27 -3.68 -12.13
CA GLU A 141 15.76 -2.71 -13.11
C GLU A 141 17.28 -2.60 -13.08
N ILE A 142 17.87 -2.44 -11.90
CA ILE A 142 19.34 -2.43 -11.71
C ILE A 142 19.94 -3.74 -12.22
N PHE A 143 19.30 -4.88 -11.96
CA PHE A 143 19.77 -6.17 -12.45
C PHE A 143 19.75 -6.24 -13.98
N ILE A 144 18.66 -5.81 -14.63
CA ILE A 144 18.54 -5.76 -16.09
C ILE A 144 19.62 -4.83 -16.68
N GLU A 145 19.79 -3.63 -16.11
CA GLU A 145 20.83 -2.69 -16.53
C GLU A 145 22.23 -3.29 -16.41
N GLN A 146 22.56 -3.87 -15.25
CA GLN A 146 23.88 -4.48 -15.03
C GLN A 146 24.11 -5.72 -15.91
N PHE A 147 23.07 -6.51 -16.18
CA PHE A 147 23.14 -7.65 -17.09
C PHE A 147 23.41 -7.17 -18.53
N ASN A 148 22.66 -6.18 -19.00
CA ASN A 148 22.82 -5.60 -20.33
C ASN A 148 24.18 -4.90 -20.52
N CYS A 149 24.72 -4.28 -19.47
CA CYS A 149 26.05 -3.67 -19.48
C CYS A 149 27.19 -4.67 -19.27
N GLY A 150 26.91 -5.98 -19.10
CA GLY A 150 27.92 -7.02 -18.93
C GLY A 150 28.61 -7.04 -17.57
N ASN A 151 28.10 -6.30 -16.59
CA ASN A 151 28.61 -6.27 -15.21
C ASN A 151 28.20 -7.53 -14.43
N VAL A 152 27.14 -8.21 -14.86
CA VAL A 152 26.72 -9.49 -14.31
C VAL A 152 27.36 -10.63 -15.11
N LYS A 153 28.20 -11.43 -14.45
CA LYS A 153 28.86 -12.61 -15.06
C LYS A 153 27.94 -13.83 -15.07
N LEU A 154 26.79 -13.71 -15.73
CA LEU A 154 25.88 -14.82 -15.98
C LEU A 154 25.87 -15.15 -17.47
N ALA A 155 26.01 -16.43 -17.81
CA ALA A 155 25.90 -16.89 -19.19
C ALA A 155 24.43 -17.21 -19.50
N GLY A 156 23.89 -16.64 -20.58
CA GLY A 156 22.53 -16.89 -21.03
C GLY A 156 21.88 -15.69 -21.72
N VAL A 157 20.61 -15.86 -22.12
CA VAL A 157 19.74 -14.78 -22.58
C VAL A 157 18.80 -14.40 -21.45
N LEU A 158 18.72 -13.12 -21.12
CA LEU A 158 17.74 -12.62 -20.17
C LEU A 158 16.37 -12.60 -20.84
N SER A 159 15.43 -13.39 -20.33
CA SER A 159 14.03 -13.32 -20.69
C SER A 159 13.29 -12.60 -19.58
N ASP A 160 12.77 -11.42 -19.90
CA ASP A 160 11.94 -10.65 -18.96
C ASP A 160 10.58 -11.35 -18.82
N MET A 161 10.30 -11.84 -17.62
CA MET A 161 9.04 -12.52 -17.26
C MET A 161 8.21 -11.66 -16.31
N ARG A 162 8.41 -10.33 -16.31
CA ARG A 162 7.57 -9.39 -15.56
C ARG A 162 6.20 -9.30 -16.24
N ASP A 163 5.30 -10.20 -15.84
CA ASP A 163 3.84 -10.17 -16.09
C ASP A 163 3.09 -10.56 -14.81
#